data_AF-A0AAU3XZA1-F1
#
_entry.id   AF-A0AAU3XZA1-F1
#
_cell.length_a   1.000
_cell.length_b   1.000
_cell.length_c   1.000
_cell.angle_alpha   90.00
_cell.angle_beta   90.00
_cell.angle_gamma   90.00
#
_symmetry.space_group_name_H-M   'P 1'
#
loop_
_entity.id
_entity.type
_entity.pdbx_description
1 polymer ?
#
loop_
_entity_poly.entity_id
_entity_poly.type
_entity_poly.pdbx_seq_one_letter_code
_entity_poly.pdbx_strand_id
1 'polypeptide(L)'
;MQPPLAERGIDLSSSQVYRLVTERPERLSLKVLMALLDILDCSMDDLIEPVASASSTAKPKRAVGDADTSVGSFRPKRARIVPRPET
;
A
#
# COMPACT_ATOMS: atom_id res chain seq x y z
N MET A 1 21.01 -12.94 -21.19
CA MET A 1 20.33 -13.72 -20.14
C MET A 1 19.21 -12.84 -19.61
N GLN A 2 17.96 -13.10 -20.01
CA GLN A 2 16.82 -12.40 -19.38
C GLN A 2 16.56 -13.03 -18.00
N PRO A 3 16.15 -12.25 -16.98
CA PRO A 3 15.77 -12.81 -15.70
C PRO A 3 14.60 -13.80 -15.87
N PRO A 4 14.57 -14.95 -15.18
CA PRO A 4 13.49 -15.95 -15.31
C PRO A 4 12.06 -15.41 -15.06
N LEU A 5 11.96 -14.33 -14.30
CA LEU A 5 10.70 -13.60 -14.09
C LEU A 5 10.26 -12.82 -15.34
N ALA A 6 11.20 -12.22 -16.07
CA ALA A 6 10.91 -11.48 -17.29
C ALA A 6 10.38 -12.40 -18.41
N GLU A 7 10.86 -13.64 -18.47
CA GLU A 7 10.34 -14.69 -19.38
C GLU A 7 8.87 -15.01 -19.12
N ARG A 8 8.39 -14.83 -17.88
CA ARG A 8 7.00 -15.01 -17.45
C ARG A 8 6.18 -13.70 -17.52
N GLY A 9 6.73 -12.68 -18.18
CA GLY A 9 6.12 -11.36 -18.30
C GLY A 9 5.97 -10.64 -16.96
N ILE A 10 6.93 -10.83 -16.06
CA ILE A 10 7.07 -10.11 -14.79
C ILE A 10 8.34 -9.28 -14.88
N ASP A 11 8.16 -7.99 -15.10
CA ASP A 11 9.26 -7.03 -15.11
C ASP A 11 9.41 -6.43 -13.70
N LEU A 12 10.51 -6.74 -13.04
CA LEU A 12 10.88 -6.22 -11.73
C LEU A 12 12.30 -5.68 -11.80
N SER A 13 12.52 -4.52 -11.19
CA SER A 13 13.87 -3.99 -11.02
C SER A 13 14.70 -4.87 -10.09
N SER A 14 16.03 -4.82 -10.23
CA SER A 14 16.94 -5.59 -9.36
C SER A 14 16.72 -5.29 -7.87
N SER A 15 16.36 -4.05 -7.51
CA SER A 15 16.03 -3.69 -6.13
C SER A 15 14.72 -4.32 -5.66
N GLN A 16 13.69 -4.41 -6.53
CA GLN A 16 12.44 -5.09 -6.20
C GLN A 16 12.66 -6.59 -5.99
N VAL A 17 13.45 -7.23 -6.85
CA VAL A 17 13.85 -8.63 -6.67
C VAL A 17 14.63 -8.82 -5.36
N TYR A 18 15.61 -7.94 -5.09
CA TYR A 18 16.38 -8.00 -3.86
C TYR A 18 15.50 -7.91 -2.61
N ARG A 19 14.58 -6.95 -2.55
CA ARG A 19 13.66 -6.78 -1.41
C ARG A 19 12.70 -7.95 -1.26
N LEU A 20 12.23 -8.52 -2.37
CA LEU A 20 11.35 -9.68 -2.37
C LEU A 20 12.00 -10.91 -1.72
N VAL A 21 13.33 -11.06 -1.86
CA VAL A 21 14.08 -12.20 -1.34
C VAL A 21 14.67 -11.93 0.05
N THR A 22 14.94 -10.68 0.39
CA THR A 22 15.62 -10.31 1.65
C THR A 22 14.69 -9.75 2.73
N GLU A 23 13.52 -9.22 2.37
CA GLU A 23 12.55 -8.65 3.30
C GLU A 23 11.25 -9.46 3.29
N ARG A 24 10.44 -9.35 4.35
CA ARG A 24 9.10 -9.94 4.38
C ARG A 24 8.12 -9.00 3.63
N PRO A 25 7.56 -9.38 2.47
CA PRO A 25 6.67 -8.52 1.72
C PRO A 25 5.31 -8.37 2.41
N GLU A 26 4.80 -7.14 2.52
CA GLU A 26 3.44 -6.89 3.03
C GLU A 26 2.35 -7.25 2.01
N ARG A 27 2.69 -7.15 0.71
CA ARG A 27 1.79 -7.42 -0.41
C ARG A 27 2.56 -8.14 -1.50
N LEU A 28 1.99 -9.23 -1.98
CA LEU A 28 2.53 -10.03 -3.07
C LEU A 28 1.42 -10.26 -4.10
N SER A 29 1.75 -10.18 -5.40
CA SER A 29 0.81 -10.57 -6.44
C SER A 29 0.82 -12.08 -6.65
N LEU A 30 -0.34 -12.66 -6.95
CA LEU A 30 -0.45 -14.09 -7.20
C LEU A 30 0.34 -14.54 -8.44
N LYS A 31 0.44 -13.66 -9.46
CA LYS A 31 1.26 -13.92 -10.65
C LYS A 31 2.75 -14.09 -10.31
N VAL A 32 3.28 -13.22 -9.44
CA VAL A 32 4.68 -13.32 -8.97
C VAL A 32 4.86 -14.59 -8.16
N LEU A 33 3.91 -14.91 -7.28
CA LEU A 33 3.97 -16.14 -6.48
C LEU A 33 4.05 -17.39 -7.36
N MET A 34 3.15 -17.53 -8.33
CA MET A 34 3.13 -18.68 -9.25
C MET A 34 4.43 -18.78 -10.06
N ALA A 35 4.97 -17.64 -10.49
CA ALA A 35 6.25 -17.64 -11.19
C ALA A 35 7.41 -18.07 -10.28
N LEU A 36 7.42 -17.67 -9.00
CA LEU A 36 8.45 -18.11 -8.07
C LEU A 36 8.37 -19.61 -7.80
N LEU A 37 7.18 -20.16 -7.59
CA LEU A 37 6.99 -21.61 -7.40
C LEU A 37 7.51 -22.41 -8.61
N ASP A 38 7.20 -21.95 -9.83
CA ASP A 38 7.65 -22.57 -11.08
C ASP A 38 9.16 -22.41 -11.33
N ILE A 39 9.75 -21.27 -10.97
CA ILE A 39 11.20 -21.02 -11.11
C ILE A 39 12.01 -21.84 -10.09
N LEU A 40 11.50 -21.99 -8.86
CA LEU A 40 12.16 -22.67 -7.76
C LEU A 40 11.83 -24.16 -7.68
N ASP A 41 10.91 -24.64 -8.53
CA ASP A 41 10.40 -26.02 -8.54
C ASP A 41 9.94 -26.48 -7.15
N CYS A 42 9.12 -25.65 -6.49
CA CYS A 42 8.64 -25.90 -5.13
C CYS A 42 7.12 -25.76 -4.98
N SER A 43 6.58 -26.37 -3.91
CA SER A 43 5.17 -26.27 -3.58
C SER A 43 4.87 -25.01 -2.77
N MET A 44 3.58 -24.66 -2.64
CA MET A 44 3.16 -23.48 -1.90
C MET A 44 3.59 -23.51 -0.43
N ASP A 45 3.56 -24.70 0.18
CA ASP A 45 3.93 -24.91 1.59
C ASP A 45 5.44 -24.80 1.83
N ASP A 46 6.25 -25.03 0.79
CA ASP A 46 7.71 -24.85 0.85
C ASP A 46 8.09 -23.35 0.85
N LEU A 47 7.23 -22.50 0.29
CA LEU A 47 7.50 -21.07 0.12
C LEU A 47 6.75 -20.19 1.13
N ILE A 48 5.55 -20.60 1.55
CA ILE A 48 4.65 -19.81 2.39
C ILE A 48 4.12 -20.68 3.52
N GLU A 49 4.35 -20.21 4.75
CA GLU A 49 3.65 -20.73 5.93
C GLU A 49 2.39 -19.90 6.19
N PRO A 50 1.18 -20.47 6.07
CA PRO A 50 -0.07 -19.76 6.34
C PRO A 50 -0.20 -19.48 7.84
N VAL A 51 0.12 -18.25 8.23
CA VAL A 51 -0.12 -17.78 9.59
C VAL A 51 -1.55 -17.25 9.72
N ALA A 52 -2.26 -17.70 10.75
CA ALA A 52 -3.56 -17.13 11.09
C ALA A 52 -3.37 -15.63 11.33
N SER A 53 -3.99 -14.80 10.49
CA SER A 53 -3.96 -13.36 10.69
C SER A 53 -4.61 -13.07 12.05
N ALA A 54 -3.84 -12.57 13.01
CA ALA A 54 -4.40 -11.90 14.16
C ALA A 54 -5.25 -10.77 13.59
N SER A 55 -6.57 -10.96 13.62
CA SER A 55 -7.56 -10.05 13.07
C SER A 55 -7.10 -8.63 13.35
N SER A 56 -6.85 -7.84 12.29
CA SER A 56 -6.49 -6.44 12.44
C SER A 56 -7.44 -5.84 13.46
N THR A 57 -6.92 -5.47 14.63
CA THR A 57 -7.68 -4.90 15.74
C THR A 57 -8.68 -3.94 15.15
N ALA A 58 -9.97 -4.26 15.31
CA ALA A 58 -11.06 -3.48 14.79
C ALA A 58 -10.72 -2.00 15.04
N LYS A 59 -10.63 -1.21 13.96
CA LYS A 59 -10.42 0.25 14.07
C LYS A 59 -11.32 0.73 15.20
N PRO A 60 -10.80 1.39 16.25
CA PRO A 60 -11.65 1.87 17.32
C PRO A 60 -12.74 2.70 16.65
N LYS A 61 -14.00 2.33 16.90
CA LYS A 61 -15.14 3.13 16.49
C LYS A 61 -14.82 4.54 16.99
N ARG A 62 -14.63 5.49 16.08
CA ARG A 62 -14.50 6.90 16.45
C ARG A 62 -15.64 7.18 17.41
N ALA A 63 -15.33 7.59 18.63
CA ALA A 63 -16.32 8.16 19.52
C ALA A 63 -16.98 9.29 18.71
N VAL A 64 -18.28 9.14 18.42
CA VAL A 64 -19.09 10.27 17.99
C VAL A 64 -19.08 11.19 19.19
N GLY A 65 -18.23 12.21 19.12
CA GLY A 65 -18.17 13.26 20.11
C GLY A 65 -19.56 13.82 20.27
N ASP A 66 -19.93 13.99 21.53
CA ASP A 66 -21.08 14.75 21.98
C ASP A 66 -21.20 16.02 21.14
N ALA A 67 -22.40 16.24 20.63
CA ALA A 67 -22.72 17.40 19.81
C ALA A 67 -22.53 18.66 20.66
N ASP A 68 -21.47 19.41 20.39
CA ASP A 68 -21.43 20.88 20.39
C ASP A 68 -20.01 21.40 20.63
N THR A 69 -19.22 21.45 19.57
CA THR A 69 -18.22 22.51 19.27
C THR A 69 -17.47 22.14 17.98
N SER A 70 -18.21 21.95 16.88
CA SER A 70 -17.55 21.83 15.58
C SER A 70 -16.98 23.20 15.17
N VAL A 71 -15.74 23.21 14.69
CA VAL A 71 -15.12 24.30 13.91
C VAL A 71 -15.83 24.44 12.53
N GLY A 72 -17.10 24.04 12.43
CA GLY A 72 -17.95 24.15 11.24
C GLY A 72 -18.75 25.45 11.20
N SER A 73 -18.91 26.15 12.33
CA SER A 73 -19.59 27.46 12.39
C SER A 73 -18.67 28.64 12.05
N PHE A 74 -17.35 28.46 12.14
CA PHE A 74 -16.37 29.44 11.68
C PHE A 74 -16.22 29.39 10.16
N ARG A 75 -17.23 29.91 9.44
CA ARG A 75 -17.07 30.17 8.00
C ARG A 75 -16.25 31.45 7.80
N PRO A 76 -15.12 31.40 7.07
CA PRO A 76 -14.37 32.61 6.75
C PRO A 76 -15.23 33.56 5.92
N LYS A 77 -15.22 34.85 6.30
CA LYS A 77 -15.90 35.91 5.54
C LYS A 77 -15.22 36.05 4.17
N ARG A 78 -16.01 36.08 3.09
CA ARG A 78 -15.48 36.25 1.72
C ARG A 78 -14.62 37.50 1.64
N ALA A 79 -13.40 37.35 1.14
CA ALA A 79 -12.52 38.48 0.88
C ALA A 79 -13.06 39.31 -0.31
N ARG A 80 -12.95 40.63 -0.20
CA ARG A 80 -13.15 41.55 -1.33
C ARG A 80 -11.78 41.87 -1.91
N ILE A 81 -11.55 41.48 -3.16
CA ILE A 81 -10.31 41.81 -3.88
C ILE A 81 -10.44 43.24 -4.37
N VAL A 82 -9.55 44.13 -3.91
CA VAL A 82 -9.40 45.48 -4.46
C VAL A 82 -8.20 45.49 -5.41
N PRO A 83 -8.26 46.23 -6.53
CA PRO A 83 -7.13 46.37 -7.43
C PRO A 83 -5.94 46.98 -6.68
N ARG A 84 -4.74 46.52 -7.04
CA ARG A 84 -3.49 47.03 -6.50
C ARG A 84 -3.33 48.48 -6.96
N PRO A 85 -3.09 49.45 -6.04
CA PRO A 85 -2.83 50.83 -6.46
C PRO A 85 -1.58 50.84 -7.34
N GLU A 86 -1.75 51.39 -8.53
CA GLU A 86 -0.71 51.58 -9.54
C GLU A 86 0.26 52.71 -9.12
N THR A 87 1.55 52.40 -9.16
CA THR A 87 2.68 53.34 -9.11
C THR A 87 3.52 53.16 -10.35
#